data_AF-A0A9W6BRV4-F1
#
_entry.id   AF-A0A9W6BRV4-F1
#
_cell.length_a   1.000
_cell.length_b   1.000
_cell.length_c   1.000
_cell.angle_alpha   90.00
_cell.angle_beta   90.00
_cell.angle_gamma   90.00
#
_symmetry.space_group_name_H-M   'P 1'
#
loop_
_entity.id
_entity.type
_entity.pdbx_description
1 polymer ?
#
loop_
_entity_poly.entity_id
_entity_poly.type
_entity_poly.pdbx_seq_one_letter_code
_entity_poly.pdbx_strand_id
1 'polypeptide(L)'
;MTEWWRKWFTVARSVALGYNVMAIDGDVLVLDDWYWRVKQPPLSSFTMLSQAECTACINGGFSYIQNASSQGPVAWMLFEAMHRAVRWSEDDSALQAMSQRLANETYWITCPDDQSLLSDVLWNAMRGEVRFASMKCMLAGDTEALQKLGFKDANAFLGAQVPAYSGGAGEFGDLEYAVSGELAEVVCEGFREPFDCRRFGPNVTIRTAVLRMPHSGGVWPREHGGYPFNRSVGPYTEAYRKAFQELGVPLPPSPEDPATEALARNTPTELFGFLHIETLKGRCTGCWAEATWFRAGRLGLWHTHLGAPRVQSIGHIHAGLFPGDFQKTIVMQASGHFDWRVAARIGGGPSRMFFANYPDHNSLEHGWQNSVVEVQRVVAYAPGLITSKLDKAEFIHAAEGLAQVAAALGAVAAWPAAPCDAAWVLTPEALAAGGPPPLRGPNSSSRSFIPWYHLRTQFTVLPFGDSLEELQCEWTGFAVAGCLLNRQLPGQGPSYSGRGLLALEFEHLRRRHIHNVTSLREPTPDTTLRLSEGPQPRSANGGVEWAEPQYDQLLRLNTERLLHQPFQRDPIAIFWLDQLVGAVHGMAGVAGRVYDTWRERCRVLRYYDLREDERSDW
;
A
#
# COMPACT_ATOMS: atom_id res chain seq x y z
N MET A 1 0.64 -17.88 12.46
CA MET A 1 0.53 -17.84 10.98
C MET A 1 -0.36 -16.65 10.63
N THR A 2 0.03 -15.80 9.68
CA THR A 2 -0.74 -14.63 9.25
C THR A 2 -2.01 -15.06 8.50
N GLU A 3 -3.08 -14.25 8.51
CA GLU A 3 -4.36 -14.60 7.87
C GLU A 3 -4.27 -14.83 6.34
N TRP A 4 -3.14 -14.49 5.72
CA TRP A 4 -2.85 -14.73 4.30
C TRP A 4 -2.90 -16.20 3.90
N TRP A 5 -2.73 -17.14 4.84
CA TRP A 5 -2.90 -18.58 4.57
C TRP A 5 -4.30 -18.90 4.01
N ARG A 6 -5.35 -18.15 4.38
CA ARG A 6 -6.72 -18.36 3.88
C ARG A 6 -6.82 -18.14 2.37
N LYS A 7 -6.11 -17.13 1.86
CA LYS A 7 -6.00 -16.84 0.42
C LYS A 7 -5.39 -18.04 -0.29
N TRP A 8 -4.21 -18.48 0.16
CA TRP A 8 -3.46 -19.54 -0.50
C TRP A 8 -4.10 -20.93 -0.37
N PHE A 9 -4.77 -21.23 0.73
CA PHE A 9 -5.61 -22.42 0.85
C PHE A 9 -6.72 -22.44 -0.21
N THR A 10 -7.40 -21.30 -0.40
CA THR A 10 -8.47 -21.16 -1.40
C THR A 10 -7.91 -21.27 -2.83
N VAL A 11 -6.76 -20.64 -3.09
CA VAL A 11 -6.08 -20.69 -4.39
C VAL A 11 -5.66 -22.13 -4.71
N ALA A 12 -5.00 -22.82 -3.78
CA ALA A 12 -4.52 -24.18 -3.96
C ALA A 12 -5.66 -25.16 -4.30
N ARG A 13 -6.80 -25.06 -3.59
CA ARG A 13 -7.98 -25.88 -3.88
C ARG A 13 -8.62 -25.54 -5.23
N SER A 14 -8.69 -24.26 -5.59
CA SER A 14 -9.24 -23.81 -6.88
C SER A 14 -8.39 -24.32 -8.05
N VAL A 15 -7.06 -24.27 -7.92
CA VAL A 15 -6.14 -24.83 -8.91
C VAL A 15 -6.29 -26.35 -9.00
N ALA A 16 -6.40 -27.05 -7.87
CA ALA A 16 -6.63 -28.50 -7.88
C ALA A 16 -7.93 -28.91 -8.61
N LEU A 17 -8.98 -28.07 -8.52
CA LEU A 17 -10.23 -28.24 -9.26
C LEU A 17 -10.13 -27.89 -10.77
N GLY A 18 -8.98 -27.41 -11.24
CA GLY A 18 -8.74 -27.08 -12.65
C GLY A 18 -9.13 -25.65 -13.05
N TYR A 19 -9.36 -24.75 -12.08
CA TYR A 19 -9.63 -23.34 -12.40
C TYR A 19 -8.35 -22.57 -12.73
N ASN A 20 -8.45 -21.61 -13.65
CA ASN A 20 -7.49 -20.52 -13.74
C ASN A 20 -7.77 -19.54 -12.58
N VAL A 21 -6.73 -19.12 -11.87
CA VAL A 21 -6.88 -18.33 -10.64
C VAL A 21 -6.04 -17.07 -10.73
N MET A 22 -6.67 -15.92 -10.46
CA MET A 22 -5.99 -14.66 -10.21
C MET A 22 -6.05 -14.39 -8.70
N ALA A 23 -4.91 -14.51 -8.03
CA ALA A 23 -4.75 -14.24 -6.60
C ALA A 23 -4.20 -12.82 -6.43
N ILE A 24 -4.99 -11.95 -5.80
CA ILE A 24 -4.62 -10.55 -5.54
C ILE A 24 -4.85 -10.18 -4.08
N ASP A 25 -3.94 -9.40 -3.51
CA ASP A 25 -4.14 -8.77 -2.21
C ASP A 25 -5.01 -7.52 -2.33
N GLY A 26 -5.58 -7.09 -1.20
CA GLY A 26 -6.45 -5.91 -1.13
C GLY A 26 -5.76 -4.57 -1.44
N ASP A 27 -4.43 -4.57 -1.51
CA ASP A 27 -3.57 -3.44 -1.87
C ASP A 27 -2.91 -3.60 -3.25
N VAL A 28 -3.48 -4.45 -4.10
CA VAL A 28 -3.15 -4.56 -5.52
C VAL A 28 -4.27 -3.96 -6.37
N LEU A 29 -3.89 -3.10 -7.31
CA LEU A 29 -4.76 -2.43 -8.27
C LEU A 29 -4.76 -3.17 -9.60
N VAL A 30 -5.96 -3.39 -10.15
CA VAL A 30 -6.14 -3.85 -11.54
C VAL A 30 -6.35 -2.60 -12.41
N LEU A 31 -5.30 -2.23 -13.14
CA LEU A 31 -5.21 -0.97 -13.89
C LEU A 31 -5.65 -1.09 -15.34
N ASP A 32 -5.64 -2.31 -15.89
CA ASP A 32 -6.08 -2.60 -17.26
C ASP A 32 -6.59 -4.06 -17.38
N ASP A 33 -7.02 -4.47 -18.56
CA ASP A 33 -7.48 -5.85 -18.81
C ASP A 33 -6.31 -6.86 -18.77
N TRP A 34 -6.05 -7.38 -17.56
CA TRP A 34 -5.06 -8.42 -17.33
C TRP A 34 -5.34 -9.71 -18.10
N TYR A 35 -6.60 -10.11 -18.22
CA TYR A 35 -6.96 -11.36 -18.89
C TYR A 35 -6.66 -11.30 -20.38
N TRP A 36 -6.95 -10.18 -21.04
CA TRP A 36 -6.53 -9.99 -22.42
C TRP A 36 -5.01 -10.10 -22.55
N ARG A 37 -4.22 -9.39 -21.72
CA ARG A 37 -2.75 -9.39 -21.77
C ARG A 37 -2.15 -10.77 -21.57
N VAL A 38 -2.58 -11.47 -20.53
CA VAL A 38 -1.98 -12.76 -20.15
C VAL A 38 -2.28 -13.89 -21.12
N LYS A 39 -3.31 -13.71 -21.96
CA LYS A 39 -3.65 -14.64 -23.04
C LYS A 39 -2.90 -14.34 -24.34
N GLN A 40 -2.13 -13.27 -24.41
CA GLN A 40 -1.22 -13.00 -25.52
C GLN A 40 0.14 -13.68 -25.31
N PRO A 41 0.84 -14.11 -26.38
CA PRO A 41 2.24 -14.53 -26.29
C PRO A 41 3.15 -13.37 -25.84
N PRO A 42 4.19 -13.64 -25.03
CA PRO A 42 4.59 -14.95 -24.53
C PRO A 42 3.85 -15.41 -23.26
N LEU A 43 3.09 -14.53 -22.61
CA LEU A 43 2.49 -14.77 -21.29
C LEU A 43 1.55 -15.97 -21.27
N SER A 44 0.88 -16.25 -22.39
CA SER A 44 -0.03 -17.39 -22.54
C SER A 44 0.64 -18.77 -22.38
N SER A 45 1.97 -18.84 -22.48
CA SER A 45 2.75 -20.09 -22.31
C SER A 45 3.10 -20.42 -20.86
N PHE A 46 2.92 -19.47 -19.94
CA PHE A 46 3.25 -19.65 -18.54
C PHE A 46 2.09 -20.26 -17.79
N THR A 47 2.38 -21.28 -16.98
CA THR A 47 1.41 -21.93 -16.09
C THR A 47 1.19 -21.09 -14.83
N MET A 48 2.25 -20.46 -14.32
CA MET A 48 2.17 -19.54 -13.18
C MET A 48 3.01 -18.29 -13.47
N LEU A 49 2.39 -17.13 -13.28
CA LEU A 49 3.04 -15.83 -13.30
C LEU A 49 2.89 -15.22 -11.91
N SER A 50 3.97 -14.69 -11.35
CA SER A 50 3.95 -14.09 -10.03
C SER A 50 4.67 -12.76 -10.00
N GLN A 51 4.25 -11.89 -9.09
CA GLN A 51 5.08 -10.77 -8.69
C GLN A 51 6.37 -11.28 -8.03
N ALA A 52 7.46 -10.55 -8.24
CA ALA A 52 8.73 -10.74 -7.56
C ALA A 52 8.81 -9.87 -6.28
N GLU A 53 9.21 -10.47 -5.16
CA GLU A 53 9.64 -9.75 -3.95
C GLU A 53 11.13 -9.42 -4.01
N CYS A 54 11.88 -10.34 -4.61
CA CYS A 54 13.31 -10.24 -4.84
C CYS A 54 13.63 -10.87 -6.20
N THR A 55 14.90 -10.86 -6.63
CA THR A 55 15.33 -11.47 -7.89
C THR A 55 14.98 -12.96 -8.05
N ALA A 56 14.67 -13.66 -6.98
CA ALA A 56 14.37 -15.09 -6.96
C ALA A 56 13.22 -15.46 -6.00
N CYS A 57 12.44 -14.48 -5.51
CA CYS A 57 11.42 -14.68 -4.48
C CYS A 57 10.04 -14.28 -4.98
N ILE A 58 9.02 -15.09 -4.69
CA ILE A 58 7.61 -14.74 -4.90
C ILE A 58 7.20 -13.65 -3.92
N ASN A 59 6.54 -12.61 -4.42
CA ASN A 59 5.70 -11.75 -3.60
C ASN A 59 4.25 -12.27 -3.68
N GLY A 60 3.59 -12.37 -2.52
CA GLY A 60 2.26 -12.96 -2.39
C GLY A 60 1.12 -12.04 -2.88
N GLY A 61 1.41 -10.77 -3.16
CA GLY A 61 0.46 -9.73 -3.54
C GLY A 61 -0.25 -9.99 -4.86
N PHE A 62 0.47 -10.52 -5.86
CA PHE A 62 -0.11 -10.86 -7.15
C PHE A 62 0.43 -12.18 -7.69
N SER A 63 -0.47 -13.08 -8.07
CA SER A 63 -0.16 -14.25 -8.87
C SER A 63 -1.30 -14.60 -9.81
N TYR A 64 -0.95 -15.08 -11.00
CA TYR A 64 -1.90 -15.62 -11.96
C TYR A 64 -1.50 -17.04 -12.36
N ILE A 65 -2.41 -17.98 -12.15
CA ILE A 65 -2.25 -19.40 -12.44
C ILE A 65 -3.21 -19.77 -13.56
N GLN A 66 -2.68 -20.40 -14.62
CA GLN A 66 -3.49 -20.85 -15.75
C GLN A 66 -3.06 -22.22 -16.25
N ASN A 67 -4.04 -23.03 -16.65
CA ASN A 67 -3.82 -24.34 -17.26
C ASN A 67 -2.90 -25.26 -16.44
N ALA A 68 -2.88 -25.09 -15.11
CA ALA A 68 -2.11 -25.94 -14.21
C ALA A 68 -2.77 -27.32 -14.11
N SER A 69 -1.96 -28.37 -14.19
CA SER A 69 -2.44 -29.73 -13.92
C SER A 69 -2.70 -29.87 -12.41
N SER A 70 -3.79 -30.53 -12.03
CA SER A 70 -4.08 -30.84 -10.62
C SER A 70 -3.01 -31.72 -9.97
N GLN A 71 -2.24 -32.45 -10.78
CA GLN A 71 -1.09 -33.25 -10.36
C GLN A 71 0.25 -32.62 -10.80
N GLY A 72 0.23 -31.40 -11.32
CA GLY A 72 1.42 -30.71 -11.82
C GLY A 72 2.24 -30.03 -10.73
N PRO A 73 3.47 -29.60 -11.05
CA PRO A 73 4.36 -28.88 -10.13
C PRO A 73 3.73 -27.64 -9.48
N VAL A 74 2.92 -26.86 -10.20
CA VAL A 74 2.26 -25.65 -9.65
C VAL A 74 1.20 -26.02 -8.62
N ALA A 75 0.37 -27.03 -8.89
CA ALA A 75 -0.60 -27.53 -7.91
C ALA A 75 0.11 -28.09 -6.66
N TRP A 76 1.23 -28.81 -6.85
CA TRP A 76 2.08 -29.26 -5.75
C TRP A 76 2.63 -28.10 -4.92
N MET A 77 3.16 -27.05 -5.56
CA MET A 77 3.71 -25.89 -4.86
C MET A 77 2.67 -25.26 -3.93
N LEU A 78 1.48 -24.98 -4.46
CA LEU A 78 0.41 -24.34 -3.71
C LEU A 78 -0.10 -25.21 -2.55
N PHE A 79 -0.23 -26.52 -2.78
CA PHE A 79 -0.59 -27.48 -1.74
C PHE A 79 0.50 -27.58 -0.66
N GLU A 80 1.75 -27.74 -1.06
CA GLU A 80 2.86 -28.01 -0.17
C GLU A 80 3.22 -26.79 0.69
N ALA A 81 3.18 -25.57 0.14
CA ALA A 81 3.46 -24.34 0.90
C ALA A 81 2.55 -24.24 2.14
N MET A 82 1.26 -24.51 1.96
CA MET A 82 0.28 -24.49 3.05
C MET A 82 0.39 -25.74 3.94
N HIS A 83 0.68 -26.90 3.36
CA HIS A 83 0.90 -28.14 4.12
C HIS A 83 2.05 -27.99 5.12
N ARG A 84 3.19 -27.40 4.71
CA ARG A 84 4.32 -27.09 5.60
C ARG A 84 3.91 -26.18 6.75
N ALA A 85 3.17 -25.12 6.43
CA ALA A 85 2.68 -24.17 7.41
C ALA A 85 1.78 -24.85 8.45
N VAL A 86 0.83 -25.68 8.00
CA VAL A 86 -0.07 -26.46 8.88
C VAL A 86 0.74 -27.38 9.78
N ARG A 87 1.67 -28.16 9.23
CA ARG A 87 2.49 -29.10 10.00
C ARG A 87 3.31 -28.42 11.09
N TRP A 88 4.02 -27.34 10.76
CA TRP A 88 4.81 -26.60 11.73
C TRP A 88 3.96 -25.86 12.77
N SER A 89 2.74 -25.45 12.42
CA SER A 89 1.82 -24.85 13.38
C SER A 89 1.14 -25.87 14.31
N GLU A 90 1.00 -27.11 13.85
CA GLU A 90 0.40 -28.20 14.60
C GLU A 90 1.39 -28.82 15.58
N ASP A 91 2.60 -29.12 15.11
CA ASP A 91 3.67 -29.71 15.90
C ASP A 91 5.04 -29.28 15.36
N ASP A 92 5.68 -28.43 16.14
CA ASP A 92 6.98 -27.84 15.87
C ASP A 92 8.14 -28.56 16.60
N SER A 93 7.87 -29.66 17.30
CA SER A 93 8.87 -30.36 18.12
C SER A 93 10.10 -30.81 17.33
N ALA A 94 9.91 -31.19 16.06
CA ALA A 94 11.02 -31.54 15.17
C ALA A 94 11.95 -30.35 14.89
N LEU A 95 11.41 -29.15 14.76
CA LEU A 95 12.20 -27.91 14.60
C LEU A 95 12.87 -27.51 15.91
N GLN A 96 12.16 -27.60 17.04
CA GLN A 96 12.73 -27.33 18.36
C GLN A 96 13.88 -28.28 18.69
N ALA A 97 13.79 -29.55 18.28
CA ALA A 97 14.88 -30.52 18.45
C ALA A 97 16.13 -30.18 17.61
N MET A 98 15.99 -29.42 16.52
CA MET A 98 17.12 -28.98 15.70
C MET A 98 17.84 -27.77 16.30
N SER A 99 17.12 -26.88 16.98
CA SER A 99 17.63 -25.60 17.47
C SER A 99 17.18 -25.29 18.89
N GLN A 100 18.15 -25.14 19.80
CA GLN A 100 17.88 -24.75 21.18
C GLN A 100 17.24 -23.35 21.24
N ARG A 101 17.60 -22.47 20.30
CA ARG A 101 16.95 -21.17 20.16
C ARG A 101 15.47 -21.32 19.85
N LEU A 102 15.08 -22.16 18.89
CA LEU A 102 13.67 -22.37 18.57
C LEU A 102 12.89 -22.99 19.74
N ALA A 103 13.51 -23.85 20.54
CA ALA A 103 12.91 -24.36 21.76
C ALA A 103 12.63 -23.26 22.81
N ASN A 104 13.45 -22.21 22.85
CA ASN A 104 13.32 -21.10 23.81
C ASN A 104 12.50 -19.91 23.26
N GLU A 105 12.51 -19.72 21.94
CA GLU A 105 11.96 -18.57 21.21
C GLU A 105 11.00 -19.06 20.11
N THR A 106 9.92 -19.74 20.50
CA THR A 106 8.98 -20.41 19.58
C THR A 106 8.32 -19.47 18.56
N TYR A 107 8.32 -18.16 18.81
CA TYR A 107 7.79 -17.18 17.85
C TYR A 107 8.54 -17.20 16.50
N TRP A 108 9.82 -17.59 16.47
CA TRP A 108 10.60 -17.71 15.22
C TRP A 108 10.14 -18.85 14.32
N ILE A 109 9.39 -19.83 14.85
CA ILE A 109 8.84 -20.94 14.06
C ILE A 109 7.79 -20.41 13.08
N THR A 110 7.14 -19.29 13.44
CA THR A 110 6.21 -18.57 12.56
C THR A 110 6.86 -17.48 11.72
N CYS A 111 8.19 -17.41 11.69
CA CYS A 111 8.92 -16.42 10.91
C CYS A 111 8.72 -16.53 9.38
N PRO A 112 8.58 -17.71 8.76
CA PRO A 112 8.21 -17.78 7.35
C PRO A 112 6.79 -17.28 7.14
N ASP A 113 6.65 -16.23 6.34
CA ASP A 113 5.39 -15.78 5.79
C ASP A 113 4.99 -16.62 4.56
N ASP A 114 3.83 -16.31 3.97
CA ASP A 114 3.34 -16.99 2.77
C ASP A 114 4.30 -16.83 1.58
N GLN A 115 4.92 -15.66 1.43
CA GLN A 115 5.91 -15.37 0.38
C GLN A 115 7.15 -16.25 0.51
N SER A 116 7.66 -16.41 1.72
CA SER A 116 8.79 -17.29 2.05
C SER A 116 8.47 -18.75 1.76
N LEU A 117 7.27 -19.20 2.14
CA LEU A 117 6.82 -20.57 1.89
C LEU A 117 6.62 -20.86 0.40
N LEU A 118 6.02 -19.92 -0.35
CA LEU A 118 5.83 -20.03 -1.80
C LEU A 118 7.17 -20.01 -2.55
N SER A 119 8.10 -19.15 -2.13
CA SER A 119 9.45 -19.11 -2.69
C SER A 119 10.21 -20.41 -2.42
N ASP A 120 10.08 -20.97 -1.22
CA ASP A 120 10.70 -22.24 -0.86
C ASP A 120 10.21 -23.36 -1.79
N VAL A 121 8.89 -23.56 -1.91
CA VAL A 121 8.36 -24.59 -2.81
C VAL A 121 8.64 -24.31 -4.28
N LEU A 122 8.74 -23.05 -4.72
CA LEU A 122 9.20 -22.71 -6.06
C LEU A 122 10.61 -23.26 -6.29
N TRP A 123 11.54 -22.99 -5.38
CA TRP A 123 12.92 -23.49 -5.49
C TRP A 123 13.01 -25.01 -5.48
N ASN A 124 12.13 -25.68 -4.73
CA ASN A 124 11.98 -27.14 -4.74
C ASN A 124 11.55 -27.61 -6.14
N ALA A 125 10.51 -27.00 -6.71
CA ALA A 125 9.98 -27.32 -8.03
C ALA A 125 10.99 -27.05 -9.15
N MET A 126 11.78 -25.99 -9.06
CA MET A 126 12.85 -25.71 -10.03
C MET A 126 13.89 -26.85 -10.08
N ARG A 127 14.24 -27.42 -8.93
CA ARG A 127 15.20 -28.54 -8.84
C ARG A 127 14.57 -29.91 -9.05
N GLY A 128 13.27 -30.05 -8.81
CA GLY A 128 12.62 -31.37 -8.72
C GLY A 128 13.01 -32.14 -7.45
N GLU A 129 13.43 -31.43 -6.40
CA GLU A 129 13.93 -32.01 -5.15
C GLU A 129 13.31 -31.29 -3.95
N VAL A 130 13.07 -32.03 -2.87
CA VAL A 130 12.51 -31.44 -1.64
C VAL A 130 13.62 -30.88 -0.75
N ARG A 131 13.47 -29.61 -0.37
CA ARG A 131 14.39 -28.76 0.39
C ARG A 131 13.61 -27.77 1.25
N PHE A 132 14.26 -27.21 2.28
CA PHE A 132 13.61 -26.31 3.25
C PHE A 132 14.36 -25.01 3.44
N ALA A 133 14.44 -24.19 2.38
CA ALA A 133 15.10 -22.90 2.44
C ALA A 133 14.41 -21.93 3.41
N SER A 134 13.10 -22.08 3.61
CA SER A 134 12.31 -21.28 4.57
C SER A 134 12.81 -21.45 6.02
N MET A 135 13.46 -22.56 6.37
CA MET A 135 14.10 -22.73 7.68
C MET A 135 15.26 -21.76 7.92
N LYS A 136 15.78 -21.06 6.90
CA LYS A 136 16.82 -20.04 7.07
C LYS A 136 16.41 -19.03 8.13
N CYS A 137 15.19 -18.47 8.04
CA CYS A 137 14.77 -17.42 8.97
C CYS A 137 14.62 -17.94 10.41
N MET A 138 14.20 -19.19 10.57
CA MET A 138 14.12 -19.88 11.85
C MET A 138 15.53 -20.10 12.47
N LEU A 139 16.51 -20.48 11.64
CA LEU A 139 17.84 -20.89 12.09
C LEU A 139 18.92 -19.80 12.01
N ALA A 140 18.62 -18.61 11.46
CA ALA A 140 19.63 -17.62 11.06
C ALA A 140 20.57 -17.15 12.19
N GLY A 141 20.14 -17.26 13.45
CA GLY A 141 20.94 -16.91 14.63
C GLY A 141 21.31 -18.10 15.51
N ASP A 142 21.16 -19.32 15.03
CA ASP A 142 21.59 -20.54 15.73
C ASP A 142 22.67 -21.26 14.89
N THR A 143 23.91 -20.78 15.04
CA THR A 143 25.07 -21.33 14.33
C THR A 143 25.31 -22.81 14.66
N GLU A 144 24.98 -23.26 15.88
CA GLU A 144 25.15 -24.66 16.27
C GLU A 144 24.16 -25.56 15.51
N ALA A 145 22.90 -25.15 15.41
CA ALA A 145 21.89 -25.86 14.62
C ALA A 145 22.29 -25.95 13.14
N LEU A 146 22.79 -24.85 12.57
CA LEU A 146 23.28 -24.82 11.18
C LEU A 146 24.49 -25.75 10.99
N GLN A 147 25.41 -25.81 11.94
CA GLN A 147 26.55 -26.73 11.90
C GLN A 147 26.12 -28.19 11.99
N LYS A 148 25.08 -28.53 12.78
CA LYS A 148 24.50 -29.89 12.83
C LYS A 148 23.92 -30.32 11.47
N LEU A 149 23.45 -29.36 10.67
CA LEU A 149 23.00 -29.57 9.30
C LEU A 149 24.14 -29.56 8.27
N GLY A 150 25.38 -29.31 8.69
CA GLY A 150 26.57 -29.29 7.83
C GLY A 150 26.90 -27.91 7.24
N PHE A 151 26.33 -26.83 7.78
CA PHE A 151 26.52 -25.47 7.26
C PHE A 151 27.31 -24.59 8.21
N LYS A 152 28.16 -23.74 7.63
CA LYS A 152 28.98 -22.79 8.40
C LYS A 152 28.12 -21.68 9.03
N ASP A 153 27.16 -21.18 8.28
CA ASP A 153 26.29 -20.06 8.65
C ASP A 153 24.99 -20.07 7.81
N ALA A 154 24.10 -19.11 8.08
CA ALA A 154 22.79 -19.01 7.45
C ALA A 154 22.88 -18.69 5.94
N ASN A 155 23.95 -18.03 5.50
CA ASN A 155 24.16 -17.72 4.09
C ASN A 155 24.64 -18.96 3.33
N ALA A 156 25.52 -19.76 3.93
CA ALA A 156 25.91 -21.06 3.39
C ALA A 156 24.71 -22.01 3.27
N PHE A 157 23.84 -22.05 4.28
CA PHE A 157 22.57 -22.79 4.22
C PHE A 157 21.70 -22.31 3.06
N LEU A 158 21.41 -21.01 2.97
CA LEU A 158 20.59 -20.46 1.89
C LEU A 158 21.20 -20.71 0.51
N GLY A 159 22.52 -20.54 0.37
CA GLY A 159 23.25 -20.78 -0.88
C GLY A 159 23.11 -22.22 -1.36
N ALA A 160 23.06 -23.19 -0.45
CA ALA A 160 22.83 -24.59 -0.78
C ALA A 160 21.37 -24.88 -1.11
N GLN A 161 20.40 -24.21 -0.48
CA GLN A 161 18.97 -24.48 -0.71
C GLN A 161 18.39 -23.76 -1.93
N VAL A 162 18.90 -22.59 -2.31
CA VAL A 162 18.33 -21.74 -3.36
C VAL A 162 19.08 -21.90 -4.68
N PRO A 163 18.41 -22.28 -5.79
CA PRO A 163 19.02 -22.42 -7.11
C PRO A 163 19.84 -21.21 -7.54
N ALA A 164 19.29 -20.00 -7.37
CA ALA A 164 19.88 -18.73 -7.82
C ALA A 164 21.25 -18.40 -7.19
N TYR A 165 21.62 -19.02 -6.07
CA TYR A 165 22.91 -18.79 -5.41
C TYR A 165 23.89 -19.95 -5.58
N SER A 166 23.46 -21.04 -6.22
CA SER A 166 24.20 -22.31 -6.27
C SER A 166 24.95 -22.57 -7.57
N GLY A 167 24.73 -21.79 -8.63
CA GLY A 167 25.47 -21.93 -9.90
C GLY A 167 25.17 -23.21 -10.69
N GLY A 168 24.08 -23.93 -10.38
CA GLY A 168 23.78 -25.29 -10.87
C GLY A 168 22.53 -25.38 -11.74
N ALA A 169 22.34 -26.49 -12.48
CA ALA A 169 21.18 -26.72 -13.34
C ALA A 169 19.82 -26.47 -12.62
N GLY A 170 18.88 -25.80 -13.30
CA GLY A 170 17.61 -25.36 -12.70
C GLY A 170 17.59 -23.91 -12.23
N GLU A 171 18.47 -23.06 -12.76
CA GLU A 171 18.46 -21.62 -12.48
C GLU A 171 17.29 -20.92 -13.15
N PHE A 172 16.99 -19.74 -12.63
CA PHE A 172 16.19 -18.77 -13.35
C PHE A 172 16.90 -18.39 -14.66
N GLY A 173 16.17 -18.42 -15.77
CA GLY A 173 16.62 -17.84 -17.03
C GLY A 173 15.96 -16.48 -17.25
N ASP A 174 16.73 -15.47 -17.60
CA ASP A 174 16.17 -14.23 -18.12
C ASP A 174 16.01 -14.41 -19.64
N LEU A 175 14.80 -14.78 -20.08
CA LEU A 175 14.53 -15.06 -21.48
C LEU A 175 13.88 -13.85 -22.15
N GLU A 176 14.39 -13.49 -23.32
CA GLU A 176 13.78 -12.50 -24.20
C GLU A 176 12.75 -13.16 -25.11
N TYR A 177 11.58 -12.53 -25.21
CA TYR A 177 10.47 -12.98 -26.04
C TYR A 177 10.04 -11.87 -26.96
N ALA A 178 9.99 -12.13 -28.27
CA ALA A 178 9.37 -11.22 -29.21
C ALA A 178 7.86 -11.13 -28.94
N VAL A 179 7.39 -9.90 -28.82
CA VAL A 179 6.00 -9.45 -28.71
C VAL A 179 5.60 -8.83 -30.04
N SER A 180 4.37 -9.11 -30.45
CA SER A 180 3.81 -8.64 -31.70
C SER A 180 2.31 -8.37 -31.54
N GLY A 181 1.69 -7.80 -32.57
CA GLY A 181 0.27 -7.48 -32.55
C GLY A 181 -0.06 -6.39 -31.53
N GLU A 182 -1.29 -6.43 -31.01
CA GLU A 182 -1.84 -5.43 -30.10
C GLU A 182 -1.07 -5.35 -28.76
N LEU A 183 -0.49 -6.46 -28.27
CA LEU A 183 0.31 -6.42 -27.05
C LEU A 183 1.56 -5.54 -27.21
N ALA A 184 2.15 -5.51 -28.41
CA ALA A 184 3.32 -4.67 -28.68
C ALA A 184 3.02 -3.16 -28.60
N GLU A 185 1.74 -2.76 -28.68
CA GLU A 185 1.33 -1.35 -28.56
C GLU A 185 1.32 -0.85 -27.10
N VAL A 186 1.29 -1.76 -26.13
CA VAL A 186 1.12 -1.44 -24.70
C VAL A 186 2.28 -1.91 -23.82
N VAL A 187 3.28 -2.58 -24.39
CA VAL A 187 4.48 -3.07 -23.69
C VAL A 187 5.55 -1.97 -23.62
N CYS A 188 6.20 -1.86 -22.45
CA CYS A 188 7.33 -0.95 -22.24
C CYS A 188 8.33 -1.52 -21.22
N GLU A 189 9.34 -2.23 -21.70
CA GLU A 189 10.39 -2.87 -20.86
C GLU A 189 11.38 -1.90 -20.23
N GLY A 190 11.68 -0.80 -20.91
CA GLY A 190 12.69 0.17 -20.50
C GLY A 190 12.17 1.25 -19.58
N PHE A 191 11.37 0.89 -18.58
CA PHE A 191 10.60 1.85 -17.79
C PHE A 191 11.53 2.76 -16.95
N ARG A 192 11.91 3.91 -17.52
CA ARG A 192 12.58 5.02 -16.83
C ARG A 192 11.70 6.26 -16.82
N GLU A 193 11.03 6.50 -17.94
CA GLU A 193 10.04 7.56 -18.10
C GLU A 193 8.87 6.99 -18.93
N PRO A 194 7.65 6.97 -18.40
CA PRO A 194 6.48 6.43 -19.10
C PRO A 194 6.20 7.11 -20.46
N PHE A 195 6.80 8.27 -20.71
CA PHE A 195 6.57 9.11 -21.89
C PHE A 195 7.52 8.79 -23.05
N ASP A 196 8.65 8.15 -22.75
CA ASP A 196 9.62 7.68 -23.74
C ASP A 196 9.29 6.27 -24.27
N CYS A 197 8.18 5.66 -23.84
CA CYS A 197 7.73 4.35 -24.32
C CYS A 197 7.45 4.28 -25.84
N ARG A 198 7.59 5.38 -26.59
CA ARG A 198 7.66 5.33 -28.05
C ARG A 198 9.02 4.77 -28.47
N ARG A 199 9.06 3.46 -28.77
CA ARG A 199 10.11 2.72 -29.52
C ARG A 199 11.19 1.99 -28.70
N PHE A 200 10.81 1.20 -27.70
CA PHE A 200 11.71 0.17 -27.19
C PHE A 200 11.20 -1.19 -27.64
N GLY A 201 12.04 -1.87 -28.45
CA GLY A 201 12.01 -3.23 -29.01
C GLY A 201 10.76 -4.12 -28.85
N PRO A 202 10.47 -5.00 -29.83
CA PRO A 202 9.40 -5.98 -29.68
C PRO A 202 9.64 -6.94 -28.51
N ASN A 203 10.80 -6.95 -27.86
CA ASN A 203 11.13 -7.99 -26.90
C ASN A 203 10.75 -7.62 -25.47
N VAL A 204 10.13 -8.56 -24.76
CA VAL A 204 9.97 -8.55 -23.30
C VAL A 204 10.94 -9.52 -22.66
N THR A 205 11.47 -9.18 -21.49
CA THR A 205 12.32 -10.10 -20.73
C THR A 205 11.52 -10.63 -19.54
N ILE A 206 11.40 -11.94 -19.44
CA ILE A 206 10.71 -12.60 -18.33
C ILE A 206 11.71 -13.51 -17.65
N ARG A 207 11.87 -13.34 -16.34
CA ARG A 207 12.64 -14.29 -15.52
C ARG A 207 11.79 -15.52 -15.33
N THR A 208 12.23 -16.60 -15.93
CA THR A 208 11.46 -17.84 -16.05
C THR A 208 12.17 -19.01 -15.40
N ALA A 209 11.40 -20.00 -15.00
CA ALA A 209 11.91 -21.28 -14.55
C ALA A 209 11.03 -22.43 -15.04
N VAL A 210 11.67 -23.54 -15.40
CA VAL A 210 11.00 -24.80 -15.68
C VAL A 210 10.78 -25.53 -14.36
N LEU A 211 9.52 -25.79 -14.04
CA LEU A 211 9.09 -26.49 -12.83
C LEU A 211 9.00 -27.99 -13.09
N ARG A 212 9.52 -28.77 -12.16
CA ARG A 212 9.51 -30.24 -12.11
C ARG A 212 8.83 -30.66 -10.81
N MET A 213 8.21 -31.83 -10.78
CA MET A 213 7.57 -32.34 -9.57
C MET A 213 8.63 -32.74 -8.53
N PRO A 214 8.69 -32.10 -7.35
CA PRO A 214 9.66 -32.47 -6.33
C PRO A 214 9.30 -33.78 -5.66
N HIS A 215 10.30 -34.61 -5.43
CA HIS A 215 10.12 -35.87 -4.73
C HIS A 215 11.36 -36.23 -3.90
N SER A 216 11.17 -36.85 -2.74
CA SER A 216 12.27 -37.25 -1.86
C SER A 216 12.66 -38.72 -2.02
N GLY A 217 11.79 -39.54 -2.62
CA GLY A 217 11.95 -41.01 -2.68
C GLY A 217 11.85 -41.66 -1.30
N GLY A 218 11.31 -40.94 -0.31
CA GLY A 218 11.36 -41.30 1.10
C GLY A 218 12.68 -40.96 1.79
N VAL A 219 13.64 -40.37 1.08
CA VAL A 219 14.96 -39.99 1.61
C VAL A 219 15.01 -38.48 1.80
N TRP A 220 15.36 -38.06 3.01
CA TRP A 220 15.40 -36.65 3.41
C TRP A 220 16.82 -36.25 3.83
N PRO A 221 17.69 -35.86 2.88
CA PRO A 221 19.10 -35.60 3.16
C PRO A 221 19.28 -34.44 4.15
N ARG A 222 20.25 -34.55 5.07
CA ARG A 222 20.49 -33.51 6.09
C ARG A 222 20.94 -32.21 5.45
N GLU A 223 21.74 -32.31 4.39
CA GLU A 223 22.19 -31.20 3.55
C GLU A 223 21.03 -30.49 2.82
N HIS A 224 19.83 -31.06 2.78
CA HIS A 224 18.62 -30.43 2.22
C HIS A 224 17.68 -29.89 3.32
N GLY A 225 18.10 -29.96 4.59
CA GLY A 225 17.31 -29.61 5.77
C GLY A 225 16.77 -30.81 6.55
N GLY A 226 16.99 -32.04 6.07
CA GLY A 226 16.47 -33.25 6.72
C GLY A 226 14.95 -33.37 6.62
N TYR A 227 14.33 -34.11 7.56
CA TYR A 227 12.88 -34.21 7.70
C TYR A 227 12.42 -33.30 8.85
N PRO A 228 11.93 -32.08 8.58
CA PRO A 228 11.69 -31.05 9.60
C PRO A 228 10.29 -31.13 10.20
N PHE A 229 9.73 -32.34 10.29
CA PHE A 229 8.37 -32.56 10.79
C PHE A 229 8.34 -33.71 11.78
N ASN A 230 7.33 -33.71 12.65
CA ASN A 230 7.01 -34.92 13.40
C ASN A 230 6.50 -36.00 12.41
N ARG A 231 6.95 -37.25 12.61
CA ARG A 231 6.55 -38.40 11.80
C ARG A 231 5.09 -38.79 12.02
N SER A 232 4.55 -38.55 13.22
CA SER A 232 3.11 -38.66 13.44
C SER A 232 2.41 -37.44 12.87
N VAL A 233 1.37 -37.68 12.08
CA VAL A 233 0.49 -36.64 11.55
C VAL A 233 -0.56 -36.33 12.61
N GLY A 234 -0.82 -35.05 12.90
CA GLY A 234 -1.88 -34.64 13.80
C GLY A 234 -3.20 -34.33 13.09
N PRO A 235 -4.26 -34.00 13.87
CA PRO A 235 -5.61 -33.82 13.35
C PRO A 235 -5.78 -32.65 12.36
N TYR A 236 -5.03 -31.56 12.48
CA TYR A 236 -5.05 -30.43 11.55
C TYR A 236 -4.42 -30.79 10.21
N THR A 237 -3.29 -31.50 10.22
CA THR A 237 -2.68 -31.99 8.97
C THR A 237 -3.56 -33.03 8.30
N GLU A 238 -4.19 -33.94 9.07
CA GLU A 238 -5.19 -34.88 8.55
C GLU A 238 -6.38 -34.15 7.93
N ALA A 239 -6.94 -33.16 8.63
CA ALA A 239 -8.06 -32.36 8.13
C ALA A 239 -7.68 -31.60 6.86
N TYR A 240 -6.48 -31.01 6.79
CA TYR A 240 -5.97 -30.34 5.60
C TYR A 240 -5.89 -31.30 4.40
N ARG A 241 -5.27 -32.48 4.57
CA ARG A 241 -5.17 -33.50 3.53
C ARG A 241 -6.55 -33.99 3.08
N LYS A 242 -7.43 -34.27 4.03
CA LYS A 242 -8.81 -34.70 3.78
C LYS A 242 -9.59 -33.65 2.98
N ALA A 243 -9.44 -32.37 3.31
CA ALA A 243 -10.10 -31.27 2.61
C ALA A 243 -9.73 -31.20 1.12
N PHE A 244 -8.53 -31.63 0.75
CA PHE A 244 -8.10 -31.79 -0.65
C PHE A 244 -8.62 -33.09 -1.28
N GLN A 245 -8.62 -34.20 -0.55
CA GLN A 245 -9.21 -35.47 -1.01
C GLN A 245 -10.70 -35.33 -1.34
N GLU A 246 -11.43 -34.56 -0.53
CA GLU A 246 -12.86 -34.27 -0.71
C GLU A 246 -13.19 -33.50 -1.99
N LEU A 247 -12.19 -32.91 -2.68
CA LEU A 247 -12.39 -32.31 -4.00
C LEU A 247 -12.69 -33.34 -5.09
N GLY A 248 -12.41 -34.63 -4.85
CA GLY A 248 -12.64 -35.69 -5.83
C GLY A 248 -11.70 -35.67 -7.04
N VAL A 249 -10.59 -34.91 -6.94
CA VAL A 249 -9.56 -34.81 -7.97
C VAL A 249 -8.28 -35.52 -7.51
N PRO A 250 -7.48 -36.08 -8.43
CA PRO A 250 -6.18 -36.64 -8.08
C PRO A 250 -5.27 -35.57 -7.47
N LEU A 251 -4.64 -35.88 -6.34
CA LEU A 251 -3.68 -34.98 -5.70
C LEU A 251 -2.29 -35.14 -6.33
N PRO A 252 -1.41 -34.13 -6.17
CA PRO A 252 -0.01 -34.25 -6.54
C PRO A 252 0.66 -35.44 -5.83
N PRO A 253 1.68 -36.07 -6.46
CA PRO A 253 2.51 -37.10 -5.83
C PRO A 253 3.02 -36.65 -4.46
N SER A 254 2.92 -37.52 -3.45
CA SER A 254 3.37 -37.18 -2.10
C SER A 254 4.87 -37.35 -2.01
N PRO A 255 5.66 -36.30 -1.70
CA PRO A 255 7.10 -36.44 -1.56
C PRO A 255 7.51 -37.39 -0.41
N GLU A 256 6.60 -37.70 0.52
CA GLU A 256 6.84 -38.60 1.65
C GLU A 256 6.58 -40.07 1.31
N ASP A 257 5.90 -40.36 0.20
CA ASP A 257 5.54 -41.72 -0.21
C ASP A 257 6.44 -42.21 -1.35
N PRO A 258 7.39 -43.12 -1.09
CA PRO A 258 8.25 -43.71 -2.13
C PRO A 258 7.47 -44.32 -3.29
N ALA A 259 6.24 -44.81 -3.07
CA ALA A 259 5.42 -45.41 -4.12
C ALA A 259 5.02 -44.40 -5.21
N THR A 260 5.05 -43.10 -4.91
CA THR A 260 4.68 -42.05 -5.86
C THR A 260 5.87 -41.46 -6.64
N GLU A 261 7.10 -41.95 -6.40
CA GLU A 261 8.30 -41.41 -7.04
C GLU A 261 8.28 -41.53 -8.56
N ALA A 262 7.88 -42.69 -9.08
CA ALA A 262 7.79 -42.90 -10.53
C ALA A 262 6.76 -41.96 -11.17
N LEU A 263 5.64 -41.71 -10.49
CA LEU A 263 4.64 -40.76 -10.95
C LEU A 263 5.19 -39.33 -10.95
N ALA A 264 5.91 -38.92 -9.90
CA ALA A 264 6.56 -37.62 -9.85
C ALA A 264 7.57 -37.42 -10.99
N ARG A 265 8.44 -38.40 -11.25
CA ARG A 265 9.45 -38.35 -12.33
C ARG A 265 8.82 -38.27 -13.73
N ASN A 266 7.62 -38.83 -13.91
CA ASN A 266 6.89 -38.83 -15.18
C ASN A 266 5.93 -37.63 -15.33
N THR A 267 5.79 -36.79 -14.29
CA THR A 267 4.89 -35.63 -14.34
C THR A 267 5.46 -34.59 -15.31
N PRO A 268 4.67 -34.09 -16.28
CA PRO A 268 5.12 -33.05 -17.21
C PRO A 268 5.57 -31.79 -16.48
N THR A 269 6.56 -31.12 -17.07
CA THR A 269 7.05 -29.84 -16.55
C THR A 269 6.07 -28.71 -16.84
N GLU A 270 6.05 -27.71 -15.96
CA GLU A 270 5.26 -26.49 -16.10
C GLU A 270 6.19 -25.26 -16.15
N LEU A 271 5.70 -24.13 -16.65
CA LEU A 271 6.52 -22.92 -16.80
C LEU A 271 6.10 -21.84 -15.80
N PHE A 272 7.08 -21.32 -15.06
CA PHE A 272 6.92 -20.21 -14.11
C PHE A 272 7.57 -18.94 -14.64
N GLY A 273 7.00 -17.77 -14.36
CA GLY A 273 7.59 -16.47 -14.71
C GLY A 273 7.36 -15.39 -13.67
N PHE A 274 8.37 -14.56 -13.42
CA PHE A 274 8.21 -13.30 -12.70
C PHE A 274 7.78 -12.18 -13.65
N LEU A 275 6.77 -11.42 -13.25
CA LEU A 275 6.18 -10.37 -14.06
C LEU A 275 7.02 -9.12 -14.16
N HIS A 276 7.76 -8.81 -13.10
CA HIS A 276 8.78 -7.79 -13.12
C HIS A 276 10.04 -8.28 -12.44
N ILE A 277 11.17 -7.68 -12.80
CA ILE A 277 12.45 -7.91 -12.17
C ILE A 277 13.10 -6.56 -11.94
N GLU A 278 13.50 -6.32 -10.70
CA GLU A 278 14.37 -5.19 -10.42
C GLU A 278 15.82 -5.54 -10.76
N THR A 279 16.42 -4.74 -11.64
CA THR A 279 17.86 -4.81 -11.91
C THR A 279 18.61 -3.88 -10.95
N LEU A 280 19.85 -4.25 -10.59
CA LEU A 280 20.74 -3.45 -9.72
C LEU A 280 20.99 -1.99 -10.21
N LYS A 281 20.63 -1.67 -11.46
CA LYS A 281 20.77 -0.33 -12.06
C LYS A 281 19.51 0.53 -11.95
N GLY A 282 18.52 0.09 -11.17
CA GLY A 282 17.24 0.80 -11.00
C GLY A 282 16.36 0.80 -12.26
N ARG A 283 16.68 -0.02 -13.27
CA ARG A 283 15.77 -0.29 -14.40
C ARG A 283 14.78 -1.36 -13.96
N CYS A 284 13.50 -1.10 -14.21
CA CYS A 284 12.44 -2.09 -14.01
C CYS A 284 12.09 -2.74 -15.34
N THR A 285 12.44 -4.02 -15.45
CA THR A 285 12.05 -4.91 -16.55
C THR A 285 10.71 -5.54 -16.19
N GLY A 286 9.78 -5.65 -17.13
CA GLY A 286 8.44 -6.19 -16.92
C GLY A 286 7.45 -5.26 -16.20
N CYS A 287 7.86 -4.03 -15.86
CA CYS A 287 7.00 -3.03 -15.17
C CYS A 287 5.71 -2.64 -15.94
N TRP A 288 5.57 -3.05 -17.20
CA TRP A 288 4.35 -2.89 -17.97
C TRP A 288 3.28 -3.94 -17.62
N ALA A 289 3.69 -5.12 -17.14
CA ALA A 289 2.76 -6.17 -16.71
C ALA A 289 2.33 -5.92 -15.26
N GLU A 290 3.29 -5.70 -14.38
CA GLU A 290 3.05 -5.38 -12.98
C GLU A 290 4.17 -4.48 -12.45
N ALA A 291 3.81 -3.48 -11.64
CA ALA A 291 4.77 -2.56 -11.04
C ALA A 291 4.34 -2.15 -9.63
N THR A 292 5.28 -1.63 -8.87
CA THR A 292 5.02 -1.13 -7.52
C THR A 292 4.76 0.38 -7.49
N TRP A 293 4.21 0.88 -6.37
CA TRP A 293 3.90 2.30 -6.22
C TRP A 293 5.15 3.16 -6.43
N PHE A 294 6.25 2.75 -5.82
CA PHE A 294 7.53 3.45 -5.91
C PHE A 294 8.09 3.49 -7.35
N ARG A 295 7.77 2.51 -8.19
CA ARG A 295 8.29 2.44 -9.57
C ARG A 295 7.42 3.18 -10.56
N ALA A 296 6.11 3.04 -10.42
CA ALA A 296 5.15 3.44 -11.44
C ALA A 296 4.06 4.37 -10.89
N GLY A 297 3.44 3.98 -9.79
CA GLY A 297 2.28 4.68 -9.26
C GLY A 297 2.56 6.13 -8.91
N ARG A 298 3.67 6.42 -8.23
CA ARG A 298 4.10 7.77 -7.85
C ARG A 298 4.41 8.70 -9.02
N LEU A 299 4.54 8.15 -10.23
CA LEU A 299 4.75 8.90 -11.48
C LEU A 299 3.44 9.25 -12.17
N GLY A 300 2.30 9.03 -11.49
CA GLY A 300 0.98 9.40 -11.99
C GLY A 300 0.27 8.31 -12.78
N LEU A 301 0.88 7.15 -12.99
CA LEU A 301 0.37 6.15 -13.95
C LEU A 301 -0.86 5.41 -13.49
N TRP A 302 -1.09 5.40 -12.19
CA TRP A 302 -2.24 4.73 -11.60
C TRP A 302 -3.40 5.70 -11.39
N HIS A 303 -3.19 7.01 -11.61
CA HIS A 303 -4.18 8.01 -11.27
C HIS A 303 -5.21 8.12 -12.38
N THR A 304 -6.49 7.97 -12.01
CA THR A 304 -7.61 8.02 -12.96
C THR A 304 -7.80 9.41 -13.58
N HIS A 305 -7.50 10.47 -12.83
CA HIS A 305 -7.64 11.87 -13.26
C HIS A 305 -6.45 12.39 -14.08
N LEU A 306 -5.32 11.69 -14.09
CA LEU A 306 -4.12 12.10 -14.84
C LEU A 306 -4.14 11.65 -16.31
N GLY A 307 -5.14 10.85 -16.70
CA GLY A 307 -5.27 10.35 -18.07
C GLY A 307 -4.05 9.57 -18.53
N ALA A 308 -3.40 8.85 -17.61
CA ALA A 308 -2.19 8.10 -17.89
C ALA A 308 -2.39 7.07 -19.01
N PRO A 309 -1.36 6.81 -19.84
CA PRO A 309 -1.44 5.75 -20.83
C PRO A 309 -1.58 4.40 -20.13
N ARG A 310 -2.41 3.51 -20.67
CA ARG A 310 -2.62 2.14 -20.15
C ARG A 310 -1.46 1.22 -20.49
N VAL A 311 -0.28 1.56 -19.97
CA VAL A 311 0.95 0.76 -20.16
C VAL A 311 1.13 -0.28 -19.06
N GLN A 312 0.39 -0.17 -17.96
CA GLN A 312 0.45 -1.06 -16.80
C GLN A 312 -0.86 -1.80 -16.61
N SER A 313 -0.79 -3.11 -16.35
CA SER A 313 -1.98 -3.88 -15.99
C SER A 313 -2.21 -4.04 -14.50
N ILE A 314 -1.16 -4.20 -13.71
CA ILE A 314 -1.26 -4.44 -12.27
C ILE A 314 -0.37 -3.45 -11.53
N GLY A 315 -0.87 -2.90 -10.42
CA GLY A 315 -0.12 -2.00 -9.54
C GLY A 315 -0.13 -2.50 -8.10
N HIS A 316 1.01 -2.83 -7.51
CA HIS A 316 1.10 -3.23 -6.11
C HIS A 316 1.56 -2.07 -5.21
N ILE A 317 0.72 -1.68 -4.26
CA ILE A 317 0.97 -0.50 -3.42
C ILE A 317 2.11 -0.72 -2.40
N HIS A 318 2.35 -1.95 -1.93
CA HIS A 318 3.21 -2.26 -0.78
C HIS A 318 4.68 -1.83 -0.87
N ALA A 319 5.32 -1.87 -2.03
CA ALA A 319 6.77 -1.68 -2.09
C ALA A 319 7.17 -0.19 -2.07
N GLY A 320 7.91 0.20 -1.02
CA GLY A 320 8.54 1.52 -0.90
C GLY A 320 7.63 2.62 -0.34
N LEU A 321 6.55 2.26 0.35
CA LEU A 321 5.79 3.22 1.15
C LEU A 321 6.61 3.65 2.38
N PHE A 322 6.31 4.82 2.91
CA PHE A 322 6.90 5.28 4.15
C PHE A 322 6.43 4.40 5.33
N PRO A 323 6.97 4.55 6.54
CA PRO A 323 6.48 3.81 7.70
C PRO A 323 4.99 4.06 7.97
N GLY A 324 4.14 3.02 7.91
CA GLY A 324 2.74 3.04 8.36
C GLY A 324 1.74 2.35 7.41
N ASP A 325 0.90 1.45 7.94
CA ASP A 325 -0.07 0.64 7.16
C ASP A 325 -1.16 1.45 6.45
N PHE A 326 -1.53 2.61 7.01
CA PHE A 326 -2.61 3.48 6.49
C PHE A 326 -2.27 4.21 5.18
N GLN A 327 -1.00 4.21 4.79
CA GLN A 327 -0.56 4.89 3.56
C GLN A 327 -1.05 4.20 2.29
N LYS A 328 -1.33 2.90 2.36
CA LYS A 328 -1.92 2.15 1.24
C LYS A 328 -3.28 2.74 0.86
N THR A 329 -4.12 3.05 1.86
CA THR A 329 -5.42 3.67 1.66
C THR A 329 -5.30 5.08 1.08
N ILE A 330 -4.36 5.88 1.57
CA ILE A 330 -4.08 7.22 1.04
C ILE A 330 -3.70 7.14 -0.44
N VAL A 331 -2.84 6.19 -0.82
CA VAL A 331 -2.48 5.97 -2.23
C VAL A 331 -3.72 5.64 -3.06
N MET A 332 -4.59 4.72 -2.60
CA MET A 332 -5.85 4.40 -3.30
C MET A 332 -6.76 5.62 -3.44
N GLN A 333 -6.85 6.46 -2.40
CA GLN A 333 -7.67 7.66 -2.41
C GLN A 333 -7.11 8.71 -3.37
N ALA A 334 -5.81 9.00 -3.29
CA ALA A 334 -5.14 9.98 -4.15
C ALA A 334 -5.17 9.55 -5.63
N SER A 335 -4.98 8.27 -5.92
CA SER A 335 -5.03 7.74 -7.29
C SER A 335 -6.45 7.52 -7.84
N GLY A 336 -7.49 7.70 -7.03
CA GLY A 336 -8.88 7.58 -7.44
C GLY A 336 -9.41 6.15 -7.57
N HIS A 337 -8.77 5.19 -6.89
CA HIS A 337 -9.20 3.78 -6.80
C HIS A 337 -10.03 3.49 -5.54
N PHE A 338 -10.22 4.48 -4.67
CA PHE A 338 -10.98 4.34 -3.44
C PHE A 338 -12.46 4.71 -3.60
N ASP A 339 -13.37 3.79 -3.32
CA ASP A 339 -14.82 4.07 -3.28
C ASP A 339 -15.24 4.57 -1.89
N TRP A 340 -15.29 5.90 -1.77
CA TRP A 340 -15.71 6.56 -0.55
C TRP A 340 -17.16 6.30 -0.14
N ARG A 341 -18.07 6.00 -1.09
CA ARG A 341 -19.47 5.67 -0.77
C ARG A 341 -19.56 4.32 -0.09
N VAL A 342 -18.81 3.34 -0.59
CA VAL A 342 -18.67 2.02 0.04
C VAL A 342 -18.06 2.17 1.43
N ALA A 343 -16.97 2.92 1.55
CA ALA A 343 -16.32 3.17 2.83
C ALA A 343 -17.27 3.77 3.88
N ALA A 344 -18.09 4.74 3.51
CA ALA A 344 -19.06 5.33 4.43
C ALA A 344 -20.23 4.40 4.79
N ARG A 345 -20.66 3.51 3.89
CA ARG A 345 -21.66 2.48 4.21
C ARG A 345 -21.12 1.48 5.22
N ILE A 346 -19.87 1.04 5.02
CA ILE A 346 -19.15 0.16 5.95
C ILE A 346 -18.97 0.85 7.31
N GLY A 347 -18.69 2.14 7.32
CA GLY A 347 -18.59 2.97 8.53
C GLY A 347 -19.89 3.11 9.33
N GLY A 348 -21.02 2.58 8.85
CA GLY A 348 -22.28 2.53 9.60
C GLY A 348 -23.20 3.74 9.38
N GLY A 349 -22.98 4.54 8.34
CA GLY A 349 -23.97 5.55 7.93
C GLY A 349 -23.39 6.79 7.28
N PRO A 350 -24.26 7.69 6.78
CA PRO A 350 -23.84 8.81 5.97
C PRO A 350 -23.11 9.93 6.73
N SER A 351 -23.16 9.94 8.06
CA SER A 351 -22.40 10.85 8.92
C SER A 351 -21.07 10.27 9.39
N ARG A 352 -20.82 8.99 9.12
CA ARG A 352 -19.63 8.27 9.57
C ARG A 352 -18.64 8.21 8.40
N MET A 353 -17.65 9.09 8.45
CA MET A 353 -16.54 9.07 7.50
C MET A 353 -15.58 7.95 7.89
N PHE A 354 -15.18 7.13 6.91
CA PHE A 354 -14.04 6.24 7.05
C PHE A 354 -12.78 7.08 6.77
N PHE A 355 -12.12 7.53 7.82
CA PHE A 355 -10.86 8.24 7.74
C PHE A 355 -9.73 7.29 7.34
N ALA A 356 -8.81 7.75 6.51
CA ALA A 356 -7.56 7.09 6.18
C ALA A 356 -6.75 6.72 7.42
N ASN A 357 -6.95 7.42 8.55
CA ASN A 357 -6.24 7.16 9.81
C ASN A 357 -6.91 6.13 10.75
N TYR A 358 -7.95 5.41 10.31
CA TYR A 358 -8.52 4.33 11.14
C TYR A 358 -7.43 3.28 11.41
N PRO A 359 -6.97 3.15 12.67
CA PRO A 359 -5.90 2.24 12.96
C PRO A 359 -6.45 0.82 12.86
N ASP A 360 -5.84 0.04 12.00
CA ASP A 360 -5.71 -1.40 12.14
C ASP A 360 -6.90 -2.27 11.68
N HIS A 361 -6.65 -3.58 11.55
CA HIS A 361 -7.63 -4.62 11.20
C HIS A 361 -8.86 -4.67 12.14
N ASN A 362 -8.74 -4.08 13.34
CA ASN A 362 -9.83 -3.94 14.32
C ASN A 362 -10.59 -2.61 14.21
N SER A 363 -10.27 -1.73 13.24
CA SER A 363 -10.98 -0.46 13.05
C SER A 363 -12.46 -0.64 12.69
N LEU A 364 -12.82 -1.72 12.00
CA LEU A 364 -14.22 -2.11 11.77
C LEU A 364 -14.91 -2.53 13.08
N GLU A 365 -14.20 -3.26 13.93
CA GLU A 365 -14.69 -3.68 15.24
C GLU A 365 -14.87 -2.48 16.18
N HIS A 366 -13.91 -1.55 16.22
CA HIS A 366 -14.01 -0.26 16.90
C HIS A 366 -15.08 0.65 16.28
N GLY A 367 -15.30 0.53 14.98
CA GLY A 367 -16.40 1.10 14.19
C GLY A 367 -17.77 0.69 14.70
N TRP A 368 -17.91 -0.59 15.01
CA TRP A 368 -19.14 -1.19 15.55
C TRP A 368 -19.31 -0.99 17.06
N GLN A 369 -18.22 -0.85 17.83
CA GLN A 369 -18.24 -0.73 19.29
C GLN A 369 -18.47 0.71 19.83
N ASN A 370 -19.00 1.65 19.03
CA ASN A 370 -19.28 3.05 19.42
C ASN A 370 -18.06 3.92 19.81
N SER A 371 -16.85 3.52 19.45
CA SER A 371 -15.61 4.29 19.68
C SER A 371 -15.25 5.25 18.54
N VAL A 372 -16.03 5.29 17.46
CA VAL A 372 -15.86 6.26 16.37
C VAL A 372 -16.39 7.61 16.81
N VAL A 373 -15.52 8.62 16.88
CA VAL A 373 -16.01 9.95 17.20
C VAL A 373 -16.74 10.56 16.02
N GLU A 374 -17.98 11.00 16.26
CA GLU A 374 -18.77 11.74 15.28
C GLU A 374 -18.10 13.07 14.95
N VAL A 375 -17.89 13.33 13.65
CA VAL A 375 -17.46 14.64 13.19
C VAL A 375 -18.71 15.50 13.06
N GLN A 376 -18.79 16.57 13.85
CA GLN A 376 -19.92 17.48 13.84
C GLN A 376 -19.60 18.80 13.14
N ARG A 377 -18.32 19.22 13.18
CA ARG A 377 -17.83 20.49 12.65
C ARG A 377 -16.44 20.31 12.04
N VAL A 378 -16.23 20.93 10.89
CA VAL A 378 -14.95 21.02 10.19
C VAL A 378 -14.64 22.49 9.94
N VAL A 379 -13.40 22.90 10.14
CA VAL A 379 -12.89 24.23 9.77
C VAL A 379 -11.84 24.05 8.66
N ALA A 380 -11.92 24.87 7.63
CA ALA A 380 -11.02 24.85 6.48
C ALA A 380 -10.69 26.28 6.01
N TYR A 381 -9.57 26.46 5.30
CA TYR A 381 -9.31 27.69 4.57
C TYR A 381 -10.19 27.77 3.31
N ALA A 382 -10.73 28.95 3.04
CA ALA A 382 -11.47 29.24 1.81
C ALA A 382 -10.60 28.96 0.57
N PRO A 383 -11.20 28.50 -0.55
CA PRO A 383 -10.48 28.33 -1.80
C PRO A 383 -9.70 29.58 -2.21
N GLY A 384 -8.44 29.42 -2.60
CA GLY A 384 -7.58 30.50 -3.08
C GLY A 384 -6.73 31.22 -2.01
N LEU A 385 -6.85 30.87 -0.72
CA LEU A 385 -5.95 31.41 0.32
C LEU A 385 -4.59 30.71 0.35
N ILE A 386 -4.61 29.38 0.28
CA ILE A 386 -3.41 28.57 0.17
C ILE A 386 -3.02 28.57 -1.30
N THR A 387 -1.92 29.25 -1.63
CA THR A 387 -1.45 29.45 -3.01
C THR A 387 0.02 29.10 -3.14
N SER A 388 0.50 28.89 -4.37
CA SER A 388 1.91 28.56 -4.64
C SER A 388 2.90 29.66 -4.29
N LYS A 389 2.41 30.84 -3.89
CA LYS A 389 3.23 31.93 -3.34
C LYS A 389 3.70 31.66 -1.91
N LEU A 390 2.99 30.81 -1.17
CA LEU A 390 3.38 30.45 0.19
C LEU A 390 4.62 29.57 0.15
N ASP A 391 5.66 29.97 0.88
CA ASP A 391 6.75 29.07 1.15
C ASP A 391 6.31 27.97 2.13
N LYS A 392 7.21 27.00 2.38
CA LYS A 392 6.89 25.87 3.28
C LYS A 392 6.64 26.36 4.73
N ALA A 393 7.31 27.42 5.16
CA ALA A 393 7.17 27.95 6.51
C ALA A 393 5.81 28.61 6.69
N GLU A 394 5.39 29.42 5.74
CA GLU A 394 4.08 30.04 5.70
C GLU A 394 2.97 28.97 5.59
N PHE A 395 3.14 27.93 4.77
CA PHE A 395 2.17 26.84 4.69
C PHE A 395 1.99 26.12 6.04
N ILE A 396 3.09 25.83 6.74
CA ILE A 396 3.05 25.20 8.07
C ILE A 396 2.44 26.14 9.10
N HIS A 397 2.79 27.43 9.07
CA HIS A 397 2.23 28.42 9.97
C HIS A 397 0.70 28.58 9.78
N ALA A 398 0.23 28.53 8.52
CA ALA A 398 -1.19 28.48 8.22
C ALA A 398 -1.87 27.23 8.80
N ALA A 399 -1.22 26.06 8.73
CA ALA A 399 -1.73 24.85 9.36
C ALA A 399 -1.78 24.96 10.90
N GLU A 400 -0.81 25.63 11.53
CA GLU A 400 -0.80 25.92 12.96
C GLU A 400 -1.95 26.83 13.38
N GLY A 401 -2.19 27.93 12.66
CA GLY A 401 -3.34 28.80 12.93
C GLY A 401 -4.67 28.10 12.74
N LEU A 402 -4.79 27.26 11.70
CA LEU A 402 -5.99 26.45 11.46
C LEU A 402 -6.24 25.49 12.63
N ALA A 403 -5.20 24.83 13.14
CA ALA A 403 -5.30 23.94 14.29
C ALA A 403 -5.73 24.67 15.56
N GLN A 404 -5.23 25.90 15.79
CA GLN A 404 -5.65 26.75 16.91
C GLN A 404 -7.14 27.12 16.81
N VAL A 405 -7.61 27.54 15.63
CA VAL A 405 -9.04 27.83 15.40
C VAL A 405 -9.90 26.57 15.60
N ALA A 406 -9.49 25.43 15.05
CA ALA A 406 -10.20 24.18 15.22
C ALA A 406 -10.31 23.78 16.70
N ALA A 407 -9.22 23.89 17.46
CA ALA A 407 -9.22 23.64 18.90
C ALA A 407 -10.11 24.63 19.67
N ALA A 408 -10.07 25.91 19.31
CA ALA A 408 -10.93 26.95 19.89
C ALA A 408 -12.42 26.66 19.70
N LEU A 409 -12.80 26.12 18.54
CA LEU A 409 -14.19 25.84 18.17
C LEU A 409 -14.65 24.41 18.50
N GLY A 410 -13.75 23.55 18.99
CA GLY A 410 -14.03 22.12 19.17
C GLY A 410 -14.37 21.42 17.85
N ALA A 411 -13.72 21.82 16.76
CA ALA A 411 -13.93 21.33 15.41
C ALA A 411 -12.74 20.46 14.93
N VAL A 412 -12.91 19.80 13.79
CA VAL A 412 -11.84 19.12 13.06
C VAL A 412 -11.18 20.13 12.10
N ALA A 413 -9.85 20.18 12.06
CA ALA A 413 -9.14 20.95 11.03
C ALA A 413 -9.09 20.13 9.73
N ALA A 414 -9.59 20.67 8.63
CA ALA A 414 -9.30 20.16 7.30
C ALA A 414 -7.93 20.70 6.87
N TRP A 415 -6.90 19.86 6.95
CA TRP A 415 -5.56 20.26 6.60
C TRP A 415 -5.52 20.83 5.17
N PRO A 416 -4.80 21.95 4.96
CA PRO A 416 -4.74 22.56 3.65
C PRO A 416 -4.04 21.63 2.66
N ALA A 417 -4.59 21.52 1.45
CA ALA A 417 -3.83 20.93 0.34
C ALA A 417 -2.65 21.84 0.00
N ALA A 418 -1.51 21.24 -0.29
CA ALA A 418 -0.40 21.96 -0.90
C ALA A 418 -0.76 22.30 -2.36
N PRO A 419 -0.45 23.52 -2.84
CA PRO A 419 -0.46 23.82 -4.27
C PRO A 419 0.59 22.95 -4.96
N CYS A 420 0.19 22.16 -5.96
CA CYS A 420 1.11 21.26 -6.66
C CYS A 420 2.23 21.99 -7.42
N ASP A 421 2.08 23.30 -7.67
CA ASP A 421 3.02 24.19 -8.32
C ASP A 421 3.89 24.99 -7.34
N ALA A 422 3.75 24.81 -6.03
CA ALA A 422 4.59 25.47 -5.03
C ALA A 422 6.05 25.00 -5.14
N ALA A 423 7.01 25.93 -5.04
CA ALA A 423 8.42 25.63 -5.26
C ALA A 423 8.98 24.50 -4.36
N TRP A 424 8.49 24.39 -3.14
CA TRP A 424 8.92 23.38 -2.17
C TRP A 424 8.29 21.99 -2.40
N VAL A 425 7.22 21.91 -3.20
CA VAL A 425 6.56 20.67 -3.62
C VAL A 425 7.28 20.05 -4.83
N LEU A 426 8.00 20.86 -5.59
CA LEU A 426 8.61 20.50 -6.86
C LEU A 426 10.01 19.89 -6.68
N THR A 427 10.36 18.92 -7.54
CA THR A 427 11.71 18.35 -7.59
C THR A 427 12.73 19.39 -8.07
N PRO A 428 14.02 19.22 -7.71
CA PRO A 428 15.08 20.10 -8.22
C PRO A 428 15.11 20.19 -9.74
N GLU A 429 14.81 19.09 -10.44
CA GLU A 429 14.76 19.01 -11.90
C GLU A 429 13.61 19.86 -12.46
N ALA A 430 12.44 19.85 -11.81
CA ALA A 430 11.31 20.69 -12.19
C ALA A 430 11.63 22.18 -12.02
N LEU A 431 12.27 22.55 -10.90
CA LEU A 431 12.68 23.93 -10.65
C LEU A 431 13.73 24.40 -11.68
N ALA A 432 14.71 23.55 -12.00
CA ALA A 432 15.73 23.83 -13.02
C ALA A 432 15.13 23.99 -14.43
N ALA A 433 14.03 23.31 -14.73
CA ALA A 433 13.30 23.42 -15.99
C ALA A 433 12.36 24.66 -16.07
N GLY A 434 12.32 25.51 -15.03
CA GLY A 434 11.47 26.70 -14.99
C GLY A 434 10.09 26.48 -14.32
N GLY A 435 9.97 25.44 -13.49
CA GLY A 435 8.72 25.05 -12.82
C GLY A 435 7.91 24.01 -13.61
N PRO A 436 6.79 23.50 -13.06
CA PRO A 436 5.91 22.61 -13.80
C PRO A 436 5.36 23.35 -15.01
N PRO A 437 5.20 22.70 -16.17
CA PRO A 437 4.48 23.30 -17.28
C PRO A 437 3.08 23.72 -16.78
N PRO A 438 2.58 24.91 -17.16
CA PRO A 438 1.28 25.39 -16.69
C PRO A 438 0.19 24.35 -16.99
N LEU A 439 -0.59 24.00 -15.96
CA LEU A 439 -1.85 23.25 -16.06
C LEU A 439 -2.75 24.00 -17.07
N ARG A 440 -2.79 23.61 -18.35
CA ARG A 440 -3.51 24.38 -19.38
C ARG A 440 -5.02 24.12 -19.33
N GLY A 441 -5.80 25.19 -19.11
CA GLY A 441 -7.25 25.27 -19.43
C GLY A 441 -7.53 25.75 -20.87
N PRO A 442 -8.71 26.31 -21.17
CA PRO A 442 -9.86 25.61 -21.75
C PRO A 442 -9.81 25.36 -23.27
N ASN A 443 -8.72 25.71 -23.97
CA ASN A 443 -8.68 25.70 -25.45
C ASN A 443 -7.41 25.08 -26.07
N SER A 444 -6.58 24.34 -25.32
CA SER A 444 -5.47 23.61 -25.95
C SER A 444 -5.89 22.22 -26.43
N SER A 445 -5.99 22.05 -27.75
CA SER A 445 -6.24 20.76 -28.43
C SER A 445 -5.13 19.71 -28.27
N SER A 446 -4.02 20.07 -27.63
CA SER A 446 -3.01 19.14 -27.15
C SER A 446 -3.31 18.75 -25.72
N ARG A 447 -3.57 17.46 -25.43
CA ARG A 447 -3.52 16.90 -24.07
C ARG A 447 -2.11 17.12 -23.52
N SER A 448 -1.87 18.28 -22.90
CA SER A 448 -0.59 18.60 -22.27
C SER A 448 -0.49 17.77 -21.00
N PHE A 449 0.31 16.71 -21.09
CA PHE A 449 0.64 15.84 -19.99
C PHE A 449 1.64 16.55 -19.08
N ILE A 450 1.33 16.74 -17.79
CA ILE A 450 2.32 17.25 -16.83
C ILE A 450 3.20 16.09 -16.42
N PRO A 451 4.53 16.19 -16.57
CA PRO A 451 5.41 15.13 -16.11
C PRO A 451 5.41 15.08 -14.58
N TRP A 452 4.60 14.19 -13.99
CA TRP A 452 4.38 14.10 -12.53
C TRP A 452 5.62 13.77 -11.71
N TYR A 453 6.70 13.30 -12.36
CA TYR A 453 8.03 13.23 -11.73
C TYR A 453 8.58 14.61 -11.33
N HIS A 454 7.92 15.71 -11.74
CA HIS A 454 8.20 17.05 -11.24
C HIS A 454 7.71 17.29 -9.81
N LEU A 455 6.78 16.48 -9.31
CA LEU A 455 6.37 16.52 -7.92
C LEU A 455 7.31 15.65 -7.09
N ARG A 456 7.61 16.07 -5.86
CA ARG A 456 8.36 15.26 -4.88
C ARG A 456 7.47 14.15 -4.29
N THR A 457 7.00 13.24 -5.15
CA THR A 457 6.13 12.12 -4.76
C THR A 457 6.86 10.98 -4.07
N GLN A 458 8.19 11.06 -3.99
CA GLN A 458 8.96 10.09 -3.23
C GLN A 458 8.53 10.13 -1.78
N PHE A 459 8.45 11.33 -1.18
CA PHE A 459 8.04 11.46 0.21
C PHE A 459 7.29 12.75 0.61
N THR A 460 7.10 13.73 -0.28
CA THR A 460 6.56 15.04 0.13
C THR A 460 5.07 15.17 -0.17
N VAL A 461 4.65 14.87 -1.40
CA VAL A 461 3.25 15.10 -1.80
C VAL A 461 2.65 13.96 -2.59
N LEU A 462 1.33 13.84 -2.54
CA LEU A 462 0.53 12.95 -3.39
C LEU A 462 -0.51 13.76 -4.17
N PRO A 463 -0.47 13.76 -5.52
CA PRO A 463 -1.47 14.48 -6.30
C PRO A 463 -2.84 13.79 -6.21
N PHE A 464 -3.91 14.58 -6.13
CA PHE A 464 -5.30 14.10 -6.13
C PHE A 464 -6.24 15.13 -6.78
N GLY A 465 -7.39 14.68 -7.29
CA GLY A 465 -8.38 15.53 -7.96
C GLY A 465 -9.33 14.71 -8.85
N ASP A 466 -10.38 15.35 -9.37
CA ASP A 466 -11.26 14.72 -10.38
C ASP A 466 -10.80 15.00 -11.81
N SER A 467 -9.99 16.05 -11.99
CA SER A 467 -9.44 16.46 -13.27
C SER A 467 -8.08 17.11 -13.08
N LEU A 468 -7.37 17.33 -14.18
CA LEU A 468 -6.15 18.14 -14.17
C LEU A 468 -6.41 19.60 -13.76
N GLU A 469 -7.61 20.13 -13.99
CA GLU A 469 -7.95 21.52 -13.65
C GLU A 469 -8.20 21.70 -12.14
N GLU A 470 -8.64 20.64 -11.47
CA GLU A 470 -8.97 20.64 -10.02
C GLU A 470 -7.88 19.98 -9.17
N LEU A 471 -6.68 19.80 -9.73
CA LEU A 471 -5.64 19.04 -9.07
C LEU A 471 -5.09 19.77 -7.83
N GLN A 472 -4.92 18.99 -6.77
CA GLN A 472 -4.35 19.40 -5.50
C GLN A 472 -3.28 18.39 -5.05
N CYS A 473 -2.43 18.78 -4.09
CA CYS A 473 -1.39 17.91 -3.57
C CYS A 473 -1.59 17.70 -2.06
N GLU A 474 -1.78 16.44 -1.66
CA GLU A 474 -1.80 16.06 -0.25
C GLU A 474 -0.38 16.12 0.28
N TRP A 475 -0.13 16.87 1.36
CA TRP A 475 1.16 16.87 2.01
C TRP A 475 1.24 15.71 3.02
N THR A 476 2.10 14.74 2.74
CA THR A 476 2.15 13.46 3.47
C THR A 476 2.56 13.62 4.94
N GLY A 477 3.21 14.73 5.29
CA GLY A 477 3.55 15.11 6.66
C GLY A 477 2.37 14.99 7.63
N PHE A 478 1.16 15.42 7.23
CA PHE A 478 -0.02 15.32 8.08
C PHE A 478 -0.42 13.87 8.38
N ALA A 479 -0.22 12.95 7.45
CA ALA A 479 -0.55 11.54 7.65
C ALA A 479 0.43 10.83 8.58
N VAL A 480 1.72 11.14 8.50
CA VAL A 480 2.78 10.39 9.19
C VAL A 480 3.19 10.99 10.54
N ALA A 481 2.90 12.27 10.78
CA ALA A 481 3.41 13.02 11.92
C ALA A 481 2.45 13.07 13.13
N GLY A 482 1.48 12.16 13.22
CA GLY A 482 0.52 12.12 14.33
C GLY A 482 -0.51 13.25 14.32
N CYS A 483 -0.77 13.84 13.15
CA CYS A 483 -1.67 14.99 13.00
C CYS A 483 -3.13 14.62 12.77
N LEU A 484 -3.38 13.37 12.44
CA LEU A 484 -4.71 12.78 12.39
C LEU A 484 -4.96 12.09 13.74
N LEU A 485 -6.16 12.19 14.30
CA LEU A 485 -6.43 11.57 15.61
C LEU A 485 -7.79 10.85 15.65
N ASN A 486 -7.72 9.52 15.80
CA ASN A 486 -8.81 8.68 16.30
C ASN A 486 -8.36 7.56 17.27
N ARG A 487 -7.18 7.67 17.90
CA ARG A 487 -6.82 6.77 19.01
C ARG A 487 -7.33 7.33 20.34
N GLN A 488 -8.52 6.90 20.77
CA GLN A 488 -8.77 6.81 22.21
C GLN A 488 -7.87 5.71 22.75
N LEU A 489 -6.88 6.06 23.58
CA LEU A 489 -6.11 5.04 24.28
C LEU A 489 -7.02 4.37 25.33
N PRO A 490 -7.08 3.03 25.39
CA PRO A 490 -7.89 2.34 26.38
C PRO A 490 -7.56 2.84 27.80
N GLY A 491 -8.58 3.27 28.54
CA GLY A 491 -8.43 3.75 29.92
C GLY A 491 -8.11 5.23 30.08
N GLN A 492 -7.82 5.97 29.00
CA GLN A 492 -7.93 7.43 29.01
C GLN A 492 -9.40 7.75 28.68
N GLY A 493 -10.08 8.56 29.50
CA GLY A 493 -11.47 8.98 29.22
C GLY A 493 -11.57 9.70 27.85
N PRO A 494 -12.71 10.29 27.48
CA PRO A 494 -12.83 11.07 26.24
C PRO A 494 -11.91 12.30 26.30
N SER A 495 -10.62 12.11 26.07
CA SER A 495 -9.63 13.16 26.00
C SER A 495 -9.82 13.83 24.65
N TYR A 496 -10.40 15.02 24.67
CA TYR A 496 -10.47 15.93 23.54
C TYR A 496 -9.05 16.29 23.12
N SER A 497 -8.40 15.46 22.32
CA SER A 497 -7.21 15.86 21.57
C SER A 497 -7.69 16.48 20.26
N GLY A 498 -7.04 17.54 19.80
CA GLY A 498 -7.35 18.15 18.50
C GLY A 498 -7.26 17.14 17.36
N ARG A 499 -7.97 17.41 16.26
CA ARG A 499 -8.20 16.42 15.19
C ARG A 499 -8.02 17.04 13.82
N GLY A 500 -7.25 16.35 13.00
CA GLY A 500 -7.04 16.68 11.60
C GLY A 500 -7.78 15.73 10.67
N LEU A 501 -8.15 16.27 9.51
CA LEU A 501 -8.67 15.59 8.33
C LEU A 501 -7.70 15.91 7.19
N LEU A 502 -7.24 14.91 6.44
CA LEU A 502 -6.39 15.12 5.26
C LEU A 502 -7.15 15.95 4.22
N ALA A 503 -6.40 16.65 3.37
CA ALA A 503 -7.00 17.50 2.33
C ALA A 503 -7.84 16.67 1.35
N LEU A 504 -7.36 15.48 0.95
CA LEU A 504 -8.10 14.55 0.10
C LEU A 504 -9.39 14.02 0.76
N GLU A 505 -9.40 13.85 2.09
CA GLU A 505 -10.58 13.39 2.83
C GLU A 505 -11.60 14.53 2.92
N PHE A 506 -11.13 15.75 3.14
CA PHE A 506 -11.95 16.95 3.14
C PHE A 506 -12.57 17.21 1.77
N GLU A 507 -11.81 17.02 0.69
CA GLU A 507 -12.33 17.15 -0.66
C GLU A 507 -13.42 16.11 -0.94
N HIS A 508 -13.25 14.87 -0.48
CA HIS A 508 -14.33 13.89 -0.54
C HIS A 508 -15.57 14.32 0.25
N LEU A 509 -15.39 14.79 1.50
CA LEU A 509 -16.47 15.29 2.32
C LEU A 509 -17.25 16.40 1.59
N ARG A 510 -16.55 17.38 1.02
CA ARG A 510 -17.14 18.47 0.22
C ARG A 510 -17.98 17.93 -0.94
N ARG A 511 -17.48 16.88 -1.62
CA ARG A 511 -18.17 16.24 -2.75
C ARG A 511 -19.37 15.38 -2.35
N ARG A 512 -19.34 14.74 -1.19
CA ARG A 512 -20.44 13.89 -0.71
C ARG A 512 -21.77 14.64 -0.62
N HIS A 513 -21.72 15.90 -0.23
CA HIS A 513 -22.89 16.78 -0.09
C HIS A 513 -23.46 17.27 -1.45
N ILE A 514 -22.80 16.96 -2.57
CA ILE A 514 -23.22 17.39 -3.92
C ILE A 514 -24.59 16.83 -4.33
N HIS A 515 -24.98 15.66 -3.83
CA HIS A 515 -26.23 15.03 -4.24
C HIS A 515 -27.50 15.65 -3.62
N ASN A 516 -27.39 16.50 -2.58
CA ASN A 516 -28.58 17.02 -1.88
C ASN A 516 -28.70 18.54 -1.72
N VAL A 517 -27.61 19.35 -1.68
CA VAL A 517 -27.74 20.83 -1.57
C VAL A 517 -26.54 21.55 -2.19
N THR A 518 -26.78 22.52 -3.07
CA THR A 518 -25.73 23.32 -3.75
C THR A 518 -25.12 24.42 -2.88
N SER A 519 -25.78 24.85 -1.80
CA SER A 519 -25.42 26.04 -1.01
C SER A 519 -24.36 25.84 0.10
N LEU A 520 -23.84 24.62 0.28
CA LEU A 520 -22.86 24.27 1.32
C LEU A 520 -21.41 24.15 0.81
N ARG A 521 -21.20 24.39 -0.49
CA ARG A 521 -19.98 24.01 -1.22
C ARG A 521 -18.88 25.04 -1.17
N GLU A 522 -19.26 26.30 -0.99
CA GLU A 522 -18.39 27.46 -1.13
C GLU A 522 -18.52 28.34 0.12
N PRO A 523 -17.51 29.17 0.40
CA PRO A 523 -17.62 30.20 1.43
C PRO A 523 -18.85 31.08 1.20
N THR A 524 -19.73 31.17 2.18
CA THR A 524 -20.88 32.07 2.22
C THR A 524 -20.82 32.92 3.48
N PRO A 525 -21.53 34.05 3.57
CA PRO A 525 -21.56 34.84 4.81
C PRO A 525 -21.98 34.05 6.07
N ASP A 526 -22.73 32.96 5.91
CA ASP A 526 -23.23 32.12 6.99
C ASP A 526 -22.25 30.98 7.35
N THR A 527 -21.41 30.55 6.41
CA THR A 527 -20.41 29.49 6.61
C THR A 527 -18.99 30.03 6.80
N THR A 528 -18.74 31.30 6.53
CA THR A 528 -17.45 31.95 6.76
C THR A 528 -17.37 32.54 8.17
N LEU A 529 -16.32 32.18 8.90
CA LEU A 529 -16.06 32.66 10.25
C LEU A 529 -15.56 34.11 10.21
N ARG A 530 -16.07 34.92 11.13
CA ARG A 530 -15.57 36.28 11.33
C ARG A 530 -14.38 36.26 12.28
N LEU A 531 -13.24 36.74 11.79
CA LEU A 531 -12.00 36.82 12.56
C LEU A 531 -11.82 38.18 13.28
N SER A 532 -12.58 39.21 12.91
CA SER A 532 -12.52 40.55 13.53
C SER A 532 -13.86 41.28 13.46
N GLU A 533 -14.00 42.39 14.21
CA GLU A 533 -15.25 43.18 14.35
C GLU A 533 -15.54 44.17 13.19
N GLY A 534 -14.68 44.25 12.17
CA GLY A 534 -14.80 45.23 11.08
C GLY A 534 -14.77 44.62 9.68
N PRO A 535 -15.04 45.41 8.63
CA PRO A 535 -14.75 44.99 7.26
C PRO A 535 -13.27 44.67 7.16
N GLN A 536 -12.97 43.46 6.72
CA GLN A 536 -11.60 42.99 6.59
C GLN A 536 -10.81 43.87 5.61
N PRO A 537 -9.57 44.27 5.95
CA PRO A 537 -8.69 44.87 4.97
C PRO A 537 -8.53 43.89 3.81
N ARG A 538 -8.63 44.38 2.57
CA ARG A 538 -8.15 43.64 1.42
C ARG A 538 -6.77 44.19 1.12
N SER A 539 -5.73 43.38 1.28
CA SER A 539 -4.38 43.69 0.81
C SER A 539 -4.42 44.22 -0.63
N ALA A 540 -4.12 45.52 -0.81
CA ALA A 540 -4.08 46.17 -2.11
C ALA A 540 -2.87 45.70 -2.96
N ASN A 541 -1.91 45.02 -2.35
CA ASN A 541 -0.61 44.67 -2.94
C ASN A 541 -0.41 43.17 -3.15
N GLY A 542 -1.43 42.33 -2.96
CA GLY A 542 -1.35 40.89 -3.23
C GLY A 542 -0.35 40.11 -2.36
N GLY A 543 0.07 40.70 -1.24
CA GLY A 543 0.81 40.03 -0.17
C GLY A 543 -0.11 39.21 0.73
N VAL A 544 0.47 38.18 1.37
CA VAL A 544 -0.22 37.26 2.29
C VAL A 544 -0.65 38.03 3.55
N GLU A 545 -1.95 38.06 3.84
CA GLU A 545 -2.50 38.72 5.02
C GLU A 545 -2.82 37.70 6.11
N TRP A 546 -2.35 37.97 7.32
CA TRP A 546 -2.47 37.10 8.48
C TRP A 546 -3.36 37.73 9.54
N ALA A 547 -4.40 37.00 9.95
CA ALA A 547 -5.26 37.35 11.06
C ALA A 547 -4.69 36.81 12.37
N GLU A 548 -4.81 37.61 13.43
CA GLU A 548 -4.45 37.21 14.80
C GLU A 548 -5.61 37.48 15.77
N PRO A 549 -6.72 36.71 15.68
CA PRO A 549 -7.90 36.94 16.50
C PRO A 549 -7.63 36.66 17.99
N GLN A 550 -8.32 37.38 18.87
CA GLN A 550 -8.44 36.99 20.28
C GLN A 550 -9.45 35.84 20.43
N TYR A 551 -9.17 34.88 21.29
CA TYR A 551 -9.98 33.68 21.50
C TYR A 551 -11.44 34.00 21.88
N ASP A 552 -11.64 34.96 22.79
CA ASP A 552 -12.96 35.41 23.23
C ASP A 552 -13.74 36.11 22.11
N GLN A 553 -13.06 36.92 21.30
CA GLN A 553 -13.62 37.57 20.13
C GLN A 553 -14.01 36.56 19.06
N LEU A 554 -13.16 35.58 18.75
CA LEU A 554 -13.43 34.52 17.78
C LEU A 554 -14.71 33.76 18.14
N LEU A 555 -14.89 33.41 19.42
CA LEU A 555 -16.10 32.76 19.90
C LEU A 555 -17.32 33.68 19.83
N ARG A 556 -17.21 34.91 20.34
CA ARG A 556 -18.31 35.88 20.39
C ARG A 556 -18.84 36.20 18.99
N LEU A 557 -17.95 36.45 18.03
CA LEU A 557 -18.32 36.81 16.65
C LEU A 557 -19.01 35.69 15.88
N ASN A 558 -18.81 34.44 16.30
CA ASN A 558 -19.31 33.26 15.61
C ASN A 558 -20.31 32.47 16.46
N THR A 559 -20.69 32.96 17.65
CA THR A 559 -21.60 32.26 18.58
C THR A 559 -22.91 31.89 17.89
N GLU A 560 -23.53 32.81 17.15
CA GLU A 560 -24.75 32.53 16.40
C GLU A 560 -24.54 31.41 15.36
N ARG A 561 -23.45 31.44 14.59
CA ARG A 561 -23.13 30.40 13.59
C ARG A 561 -22.84 29.03 14.22
N LEU A 562 -22.27 29.02 15.42
CA LEU A 562 -21.91 27.80 16.15
C LEU A 562 -23.12 27.16 16.86
N LEU A 563 -24.08 27.98 17.31
CA LEU A 563 -25.28 27.58 18.04
C LEU A 563 -26.48 27.34 17.11
N HIS A 564 -26.72 28.22 16.15
CA HIS A 564 -27.68 27.97 15.08
C HIS A 564 -27.02 27.03 14.08
N GLN A 565 -27.23 25.72 14.22
CA GLN A 565 -26.99 24.79 13.11
C GLN A 565 -27.92 25.18 11.96
N PRO A 566 -27.46 25.80 10.85
CA PRO A 566 -28.34 26.15 9.74
C PRO A 566 -28.71 24.93 8.88
N PHE A 567 -28.49 23.71 9.37
CA PHE A 567 -28.55 22.50 8.54
C PHE A 567 -29.22 21.36 9.30
N GLN A 568 -30.55 21.44 9.46
CA GLN A 568 -31.40 20.28 9.84
C GLN A 568 -31.27 19.08 8.86
N ARG A 569 -30.40 19.15 7.84
CA ARG A 569 -30.25 18.18 6.77
C ARG A 569 -28.84 17.60 6.61
N ASP A 570 -27.79 18.27 7.11
CA ASP A 570 -26.41 17.80 6.95
C ASP A 570 -25.75 17.49 8.30
N PRO A 571 -25.18 16.29 8.47
CA PRO A 571 -24.64 15.86 9.76
C PRO A 571 -23.30 16.51 10.13
N ILE A 572 -22.62 17.17 9.18
CA ILE A 572 -21.28 17.73 9.35
C ILE A 572 -21.28 19.18 8.85
N ALA A 573 -21.09 20.16 9.74
CA ALA A 573 -21.00 21.57 9.35
C ALA A 573 -19.57 21.94 8.91
N ILE A 574 -19.43 22.63 7.78
CA ILE A 574 -18.15 23.15 7.29
C ILE A 574 -18.11 24.66 7.49
N PHE A 575 -17.07 25.13 8.18
CA PHE A 575 -16.78 26.53 8.39
C PHE A 575 -15.51 26.95 7.65
N TRP A 576 -15.56 28.11 7.00
CA TRP A 576 -14.47 28.63 6.19
C TRP A 576 -13.76 29.78 6.89
N LEU A 577 -12.44 29.81 6.76
CA LEU A 577 -11.60 30.97 7.07
C LEU A 577 -11.33 31.71 5.76
N ASP A 578 -11.66 32.99 5.70
CA ASP A 578 -11.43 33.87 4.55
C ASP A 578 -10.08 34.62 4.61
N GLN A 579 -9.28 34.35 5.64
CA GLN A 579 -7.89 34.81 5.79
C GLN A 579 -7.02 33.70 6.38
N LEU A 580 -5.71 33.78 6.17
CA LEU A 580 -4.77 32.95 6.92
C LEU A 580 -4.74 33.39 8.38
N VAL A 581 -4.58 32.46 9.31
CA VAL A 581 -4.50 32.76 10.74
C VAL A 581 -3.07 32.52 11.21
N GLY A 582 -2.45 33.52 11.81
CA GLY A 582 -1.10 33.38 12.37
C GLY A 582 -1.13 32.77 13.77
N ALA A 583 -1.99 33.30 14.63
CA ALA A 583 -2.22 32.78 15.97
C ALA A 583 -3.61 33.15 16.50
N VAL A 584 -4.13 32.35 17.44
CA VAL A 584 -5.31 32.69 18.22
C VAL A 584 -4.85 33.02 19.64
N HIS A 585 -4.89 34.31 19.99
CA HIS A 585 -4.37 34.80 21.26
C HIS A 585 -5.33 34.53 22.41
N GLY A 586 -4.79 34.31 23.62
CA GLY A 586 -5.60 34.15 24.83
C GLY A 586 -6.35 32.82 24.94
N MET A 587 -5.97 31.80 24.16
CA MET A 587 -6.50 30.44 24.33
C MET A 587 -6.16 29.90 25.73
N ALA A 588 -7.19 29.60 26.51
CA ALA A 588 -7.04 29.08 27.87
C ALA A 588 -8.03 27.93 28.14
N GLY A 589 -7.91 27.30 29.31
CA GLY A 589 -8.85 26.27 29.74
C GLY A 589 -8.79 25.01 28.87
N VAL A 590 -9.95 24.55 28.41
CA VAL A 590 -10.04 23.30 27.61
C VAL A 590 -9.40 23.49 26.24
N ALA A 591 -9.71 24.58 25.52
CA ALA A 591 -9.21 24.81 24.16
C ALA A 591 -7.68 24.91 24.11
N GLY A 592 -7.07 25.63 25.05
CA GLY A 592 -5.60 25.69 25.19
C GLY A 592 -4.99 24.30 25.40
N ARG A 593 -5.48 23.54 26.38
CA ARG A 593 -4.99 22.16 26.64
C ARG A 593 -5.17 21.23 25.44
N VAL A 594 -6.28 21.34 24.71
CA VAL A 594 -6.56 20.54 23.50
C VAL A 594 -5.50 20.83 22.44
N TYR A 595 -5.22 22.11 22.18
CA TYR A 595 -4.22 22.53 21.22
C TYR A 595 -2.80 22.14 21.65
N ASP A 596 -2.42 22.37 22.91
CA ASP A 596 -1.09 22.00 23.43
C ASP A 596 -0.85 20.50 23.30
N THR A 597 -1.82 19.68 23.72
CA THR A 597 -1.77 18.22 23.56
C THR A 597 -1.68 17.81 22.08
N TRP A 598 -2.41 18.51 21.21
CA TRP A 598 -2.37 18.23 19.78
C TRP A 598 -1.02 18.61 19.17
N ARG A 599 -0.46 19.76 19.52
CA ARG A 599 0.87 20.22 19.09
C ARG A 599 2.00 19.31 19.58
N GLU A 600 1.87 18.75 20.78
CA GLU A 600 2.81 17.75 21.28
C GLU A 600 2.81 16.47 20.44
N ARG A 601 1.62 16.02 19.99
CA ARG A 601 1.43 14.78 19.23
C ARG A 601 1.67 14.95 17.73
N CYS A 602 1.13 16.01 17.15
CA CYS A 602 1.25 16.36 15.74
C CYS A 602 2.55 17.11 15.52
N ARG A 603 3.59 16.38 15.12
CA ARG A 603 4.94 16.91 14.97
C ARG A 603 5.04 18.00 13.87
N VAL A 604 4.08 18.07 12.95
CA VAL A 604 3.97 19.15 11.96
C VAL A 604 3.76 20.52 12.63
N LEU A 605 2.98 20.62 13.70
CA LEU A 605 2.70 21.89 14.43
C LEU A 605 3.90 22.42 15.23
N ARG A 606 5.04 21.76 15.08
CA ARG A 606 6.34 22.06 15.66
C ARG A 606 7.45 21.70 14.67
N TYR A 607 7.15 21.73 13.37
CA TYR A 607 8.03 21.24 12.31
C TYR A 607 9.43 21.87 12.37
N TYR A 608 9.52 23.18 12.67
CA TYR A 608 10.79 23.89 12.78
C TYR A 608 11.47 23.73 14.15
N ASP A 609 10.79 23.14 15.14
CA ASP A 609 11.40 22.73 16.41
C ASP A 609 12.07 21.34 16.30
N LEU A 610 11.77 20.59 15.24
CA LEU A 610 12.38 19.28 14.96
C LEU A 610 13.77 19.46 14.33
N ARG A 611 14.65 18.48 14.57
CA ARG A 611 15.93 18.41 13.88
C ARG A 611 15.70 18.22 12.37
N GLU A 612 16.67 18.65 11.56
CA GLU A 612 16.55 18.56 10.10
C GLU A 612 16.37 17.11 9.62
N ASP A 613 17.09 16.15 10.20
CA ASP A 613 16.96 14.71 9.90
C ASP A 613 15.60 14.11 10.27
N GLU A 614 14.89 14.76 11.20
CA GLU A 614 13.55 14.35 11.62
C GLU A 614 12.44 14.85 10.70
N ARG A 615 12.75 15.82 9.85
CA ARG A 615 11.80 16.52 8.96
C ARG A 615 12.23 16.55 7.50
N SER A 616 13.42 16.01 7.17
CA SER A 616 14.08 16.13 5.85
C SER A 616 13.32 15.48 4.70
N ASP A 617 12.32 14.66 5.00
CA ASP A 617 11.60 13.87 4.00
C ASP A 617 10.08 13.97 4.16
N TRP A 618 9.59 15.01 4.87
CA TRP A 618 8.16 15.32 4.92
C TRP A 618 7.78 16.33 3.85
#